data_AF-A0A661P9W6-F1
#
_entry.id   AF-A0A661P9W6-F1
#
_cell.length_a   1.000
_cell.length_b   1.000
_cell.length_c   1.000
_cell.angle_alpha   90.00
_cell.angle_beta   90.00
_cell.angle_gamma   90.00
#
_symmetry.space_group_name_H-M   'P 1'
#
loop_
_entity.id
_entity.type
_entity.pdbx_description
1 polymer ?
#
loop_
_entity_poly.entity_id
_entity_poly.type
_entity_poly.pdbx_seq_one_letter_code
_entity_poly.pdbx_strand_id
1 'polypeptide(L)'
;MPIALTAQVLDTQSNQSFEATFDRFPVRLGRNQLNDLHVDRPYISQFHATIEVTGTQIWVKDLGSTNGTVYQGQKLVRDQPAEVSAIPEVQVGPIVLRLSITEIEKDEVAQPAKASVLDIGTPAGDELAETMRRPVQPGQEDPFIRQLVPYIEAYRSAWANVYRLVYEHLTRLQPDVRNGYLRRLLLEHPSVSQESDFQKVSQYYGVAIEEYGELTPARAALAGIVELHQQLLPDGGTLDDVPKLLGFARRLRDSMAVFLKTFVSLRDGYQEFETEVLRKERFEEEGNKVGAAKDHLELAGVLFASDSDSEATCHQLHEVFVEVMTHQVAMLNGVMEGVKQLLEKLSPKAIEDGYSRKGKKGGLFSNKHEGLWEEY
;
A
#
# COMPACT_ATOMS: atom_id res chain seq x y z
N MET A 1 -6.44 26.12 7.88
CA MET A 1 -7.38 24.99 7.81
C MET A 1 -7.45 24.54 6.36
N PRO A 2 -7.41 23.24 6.01
CA PRO A 2 -7.52 22.80 4.63
C PRO A 2 -8.93 23.05 4.12
N ILE A 3 -9.05 23.59 2.92
CA ILE A 3 -10.30 24.07 2.33
C ILE A 3 -10.57 23.26 1.06
N ALA A 4 -11.76 22.69 0.91
CA ALA A 4 -12.22 22.12 -0.36
C ALA A 4 -13.11 23.10 -1.11
N LEU A 5 -13.03 23.04 -2.43
CA LEU A 5 -14.00 23.63 -3.33
C LEU A 5 -14.87 22.51 -3.91
N THR A 6 -16.16 22.55 -3.61
CA THR A 6 -17.17 21.71 -4.25
C THR A 6 -17.78 22.50 -5.41
N ALA A 7 -17.72 21.96 -6.62
CA ALA A 7 -18.30 22.53 -7.83
C ALA A 7 -19.45 21.65 -8.32
N GLN A 8 -20.67 22.16 -8.22
CA GLN A 8 -21.85 21.57 -8.83
C GLN A 8 -22.02 22.13 -10.24
N VAL A 9 -21.86 21.28 -11.24
CA VAL A 9 -21.97 21.62 -12.65
C VAL A 9 -23.35 21.23 -13.15
N LEU A 10 -24.15 22.19 -13.58
CA LEU A 10 -25.48 22.00 -14.15
C LEU A 10 -25.47 22.37 -15.63
N ASP A 11 -25.79 21.41 -16.50
CA ASP A 11 -25.97 21.62 -17.93
C ASP A 11 -27.46 21.86 -18.24
N THR A 12 -27.82 23.10 -18.55
CA THR A 12 -29.21 23.52 -18.79
C THR A 12 -29.81 22.96 -20.09
N GLN A 13 -28.98 22.46 -21.02
CA GLN A 13 -29.47 21.88 -22.28
C GLN A 13 -29.78 20.39 -22.15
N SER A 14 -28.95 19.65 -21.41
CA SER A 14 -29.14 18.21 -21.21
C SER A 14 -29.87 17.85 -19.92
N ASN A 15 -30.14 18.84 -19.06
CA ASN A 15 -30.69 18.66 -17.70
C ASN A 15 -29.87 17.65 -16.87
N GLN A 16 -28.57 17.57 -17.13
CA GLN A 16 -27.62 16.75 -16.40
C GLN A 16 -26.88 17.61 -15.38
N SER A 17 -26.66 17.06 -14.20
CA SER A 17 -25.81 17.68 -13.18
C SER A 17 -24.83 16.67 -12.61
N PHE A 18 -23.61 17.11 -12.35
CA PHE A 18 -22.63 16.34 -11.59
C PHE A 18 -21.91 17.26 -10.60
N GLU A 19 -21.35 16.66 -9.57
CA GLU A 19 -20.64 17.36 -8.51
C GLU A 19 -19.20 16.87 -8.44
N ALA A 20 -18.27 17.80 -8.26
CA ALA A 20 -16.84 17.50 -8.13
C ALA A 20 -16.23 18.30 -6.99
N THR A 21 -15.43 17.66 -6.15
CA THR A 21 -14.77 18.30 -4.99
C THR A 21 -13.27 18.30 -5.20
N PHE A 22 -12.64 19.45 -4.95
CA PHE A 22 -11.22 19.70 -5.18
C PHE A 22 -10.54 20.21 -3.92
N ASP A 23 -9.38 19.65 -3.59
CA ASP A 23 -8.52 20.01 -2.45
C ASP A 23 -7.20 20.69 -2.89
N ARG A 24 -6.94 20.77 -4.20
CA ARG A 24 -5.77 21.42 -4.81
C ARG A 24 -6.20 22.59 -5.70
N PHE A 25 -5.51 23.71 -5.52
CA PHE A 25 -5.73 24.94 -6.28
C PHE A 25 -4.47 25.33 -7.07
N PRO A 26 -4.59 25.94 -8.25
CA PRO A 26 -5.84 26.31 -8.93
C PRO A 26 -6.52 25.12 -9.62
N VAL A 27 -7.85 25.05 -9.54
CA VAL A 27 -8.66 24.08 -10.28
C VAL A 27 -8.84 24.57 -11.71
N ARG A 28 -8.35 23.81 -12.69
CA ARG A 28 -8.49 24.15 -14.11
C ARG A 28 -9.80 23.58 -14.65
N LEU A 29 -10.56 24.40 -15.36
CA LEU A 29 -11.79 24.04 -16.06
C LEU A 29 -11.55 24.04 -17.57
N GLY A 30 -11.99 23.00 -18.27
CA GLY A 30 -11.98 23.02 -19.73
C GLY A 30 -12.39 21.70 -20.38
N ARG A 31 -12.45 21.72 -21.72
CA ARG A 31 -12.80 20.55 -22.54
C ARG A 31 -11.66 19.53 -22.68
N ASN A 32 -10.42 19.93 -22.40
CA ASN A 32 -9.30 18.99 -22.43
C ASN A 32 -9.32 18.11 -21.17
N GLN A 33 -9.03 16.82 -21.30
CA GLN A 33 -8.92 15.85 -20.20
C GLN A 33 -7.78 16.19 -19.20
N LEU A 34 -6.85 17.06 -19.59
CA LEU A 34 -5.79 17.56 -18.71
C LEU A 34 -6.25 18.59 -17.66
N ASN A 35 -7.52 19.03 -17.72
CA ASN A 35 -8.11 19.91 -16.72
C ASN A 35 -8.63 19.13 -15.53
N ASP A 36 -8.58 19.74 -14.35
CA ASP A 36 -9.03 19.12 -13.11
C ASP A 36 -10.56 18.98 -13.11
N LEU A 37 -11.26 20.01 -13.59
CA LEU A 37 -12.68 19.98 -13.91
C LEU A 37 -12.88 19.81 -15.43
N HIS A 38 -12.93 18.56 -15.87
CA HIS A 38 -13.12 18.21 -17.28
C HIS A 38 -14.60 18.27 -17.67
N VAL A 39 -14.92 19.10 -18.68
CA VAL A 39 -16.28 19.23 -19.22
C VAL A 39 -16.24 19.13 -20.74
N ASP A 40 -16.56 17.96 -21.28
CA ASP A 40 -16.53 17.72 -22.72
C ASP A 40 -17.78 18.26 -23.42
N ARG A 41 -17.76 19.56 -23.73
CA ARG A 41 -18.82 20.24 -24.47
C ARG A 41 -18.23 21.22 -25.49
N PRO A 42 -18.80 21.30 -26.71
CA PRO A 42 -18.20 22.05 -27.82
C PRO A 42 -18.06 23.56 -27.57
N TYR A 43 -18.89 24.13 -26.70
CA TYR A 43 -18.86 25.55 -26.31
C TYR A 43 -17.85 25.86 -25.18
N ILE A 44 -17.08 24.88 -24.72
CA ILE A 44 -16.03 25.06 -23.72
C ILE A 44 -14.67 24.93 -24.42
N SER A 45 -13.83 25.95 -24.25
CA SER A 45 -12.45 25.94 -24.72
C SER A 45 -11.63 24.83 -24.05
N GLN A 46 -10.54 24.40 -24.70
CA GLN A 46 -9.68 23.32 -24.19
C GLN A 46 -9.16 23.63 -22.79
N PHE A 47 -8.71 24.86 -22.54
CA PHE A 47 -8.43 25.43 -21.23
C PHE A 47 -9.29 26.68 -21.12
N HIS A 48 -10.33 26.65 -20.29
CA HIS A 48 -11.37 27.68 -20.29
C HIS A 48 -11.14 28.70 -19.18
N ALA A 49 -11.09 28.25 -17.94
CA ALA A 49 -10.91 29.12 -16.78
C ALA A 49 -10.15 28.39 -15.67
N THR A 50 -9.62 29.14 -14.72
CA THR A 50 -9.04 28.61 -13.49
C THR A 50 -9.78 29.17 -12.29
N ILE A 51 -9.98 28.32 -11.29
CA ILE A 51 -10.62 28.66 -10.03
C ILE A 51 -9.59 28.51 -8.92
N GLU A 52 -9.36 29.57 -8.16
CA GLU A 52 -8.44 29.61 -7.04
C GLU A 52 -9.20 29.98 -5.77
N VAL A 53 -8.85 29.34 -4.66
CA VAL A 53 -9.44 29.66 -3.36
C VAL A 53 -8.34 30.19 -2.46
N THR A 54 -8.51 31.41 -1.94
CA THR A 54 -7.58 32.06 -1.03
C THR A 54 -8.32 32.45 0.24
N GLY A 55 -8.07 31.73 1.33
CA GLY A 55 -8.85 31.88 2.56
C GLY A 55 -10.32 31.53 2.31
N THR A 56 -11.23 32.47 2.52
CA THR A 56 -12.67 32.31 2.25
C THR A 56 -13.11 32.87 0.90
N GLN A 57 -12.17 33.35 0.08
CA GLN A 57 -12.48 34.00 -1.19
C GLN A 57 -12.28 33.04 -2.37
N ILE A 58 -13.23 33.06 -3.30
CA ILE A 58 -13.17 32.30 -4.56
C ILE A 58 -12.83 33.26 -5.68
N TRP A 59 -11.75 32.98 -6.41
CA TRP A 59 -11.28 33.75 -7.54
C TRP A 59 -11.41 32.92 -8.82
N VAL A 60 -12.01 33.50 -9.86
CA VAL A 60 -12.15 32.86 -11.17
C VAL A 60 -11.46 33.71 -12.22
N LYS A 61 -10.60 33.07 -13.01
CA LYS A 61 -9.86 33.71 -14.10
C LYS A 61 -10.18 33.01 -15.41
N ASP A 62 -10.74 33.74 -16.38
CA ASP A 62 -10.98 33.24 -17.74
C ASP A 62 -9.66 33.23 -18.54
N LEU A 63 -9.22 32.06 -19.02
CA LEU A 63 -7.95 31.87 -19.74
C LEU A 63 -8.04 32.23 -21.23
N GLY A 64 -8.82 33.26 -21.55
CA GLY A 64 -9.04 33.70 -22.92
C GLY A 64 -9.99 32.80 -23.71
N SER A 65 -11.01 32.23 -23.05
CA SER A 65 -11.96 31.34 -23.72
C SER A 65 -12.75 32.02 -24.85
N THR A 66 -13.20 31.20 -25.80
CA THR A 66 -13.91 31.67 -27.00
C THR A 66 -15.25 32.29 -26.64
N ASN A 67 -16.02 31.60 -25.81
CA ASN A 67 -17.35 32.04 -25.38
C ASN A 67 -17.28 32.95 -24.14
N GLY A 68 -16.18 32.91 -23.40
CA GLY A 68 -15.97 33.64 -22.15
C GLY A 68 -16.75 33.06 -20.98
N THR A 69 -16.32 33.48 -19.80
CA THR A 69 -16.95 33.15 -18.53
C THR A 69 -17.84 34.32 -18.08
N VAL A 70 -19.04 34.06 -17.58
CA VAL A 70 -20.03 35.08 -17.15
C VAL A 70 -20.29 34.96 -15.66
N TYR A 71 -20.25 36.09 -14.96
CA TYR A 71 -20.53 36.22 -13.54
C TYR A 71 -21.61 37.28 -13.31
N GLN A 72 -22.69 36.95 -12.61
CA GLN A 72 -23.83 37.88 -12.38
C GLN A 72 -24.37 38.55 -13.66
N GLY A 73 -24.38 37.81 -14.77
CA GLY A 73 -24.79 38.34 -16.09
C GLY A 73 -23.77 39.24 -16.79
N GLN A 74 -22.61 39.50 -16.18
CA GLN A 74 -21.50 40.24 -16.79
C GLN A 74 -20.37 39.29 -17.22
N LYS A 75 -19.82 39.50 -18.42
CA LYS A 75 -18.71 38.69 -18.92
C LYS A 75 -17.42 39.10 -18.21
N LEU A 76 -16.69 38.13 -17.67
CA LEU A 76 -15.39 38.35 -17.04
C LEU A 76 -14.37 38.85 -18.06
N VAL A 77 -13.43 39.67 -17.59
CA VAL A 77 -12.31 40.15 -18.40
C VAL A 77 -11.32 39.01 -18.56
N ARG A 78 -10.86 38.80 -19.80
CA ARG A 78 -9.87 37.76 -20.12
C ARG A 78 -8.57 37.98 -19.34
N ASP A 79 -8.01 36.89 -18.84
CA ASP A 79 -6.75 36.83 -18.09
C ASP A 79 -6.69 37.68 -16.82
N GLN A 80 -7.84 38.14 -16.31
CA GLN A 80 -7.93 38.85 -15.03
C GLN A 80 -8.71 38.01 -14.03
N PRO A 81 -8.20 37.82 -12.80
CA PRO A 81 -8.93 37.16 -11.74
C PRO A 81 -10.09 38.04 -11.26
N ALA A 82 -11.27 37.46 -11.16
CA ALA A 82 -12.47 38.08 -10.62
C ALA A 82 -12.92 37.35 -9.35
N GLU A 83 -13.22 38.09 -8.29
CA GLU A 83 -13.74 37.52 -7.05
C GLU A 83 -15.22 37.16 -7.24
N VAL A 84 -15.58 35.90 -6.98
CA VAL A 84 -16.94 35.36 -7.11
C VAL A 84 -17.55 34.92 -5.78
N SER A 85 -16.91 35.26 -4.65
CA SER A 85 -17.27 34.84 -3.30
C SER A 85 -18.71 35.21 -2.88
N ALA A 86 -19.22 36.35 -3.34
CA ALA A 86 -20.51 36.90 -2.88
C ALA A 86 -21.73 36.10 -3.35
N ILE A 87 -21.68 35.61 -4.59
CA ILE A 87 -22.66 34.70 -5.18
C ILE A 87 -21.83 33.70 -5.95
N PRO A 88 -21.57 32.51 -5.44
CA PRO A 88 -20.59 31.61 -6.04
C PRO A 88 -21.21 30.83 -7.21
N GLU A 89 -21.80 31.55 -8.17
CA GLU A 89 -22.40 31.01 -9.39
C GLU A 89 -21.76 31.66 -10.62
N VAL A 90 -21.18 30.83 -11.48
CA VAL A 90 -20.50 31.26 -12.70
C VAL A 90 -21.08 30.50 -13.88
N GLN A 91 -21.30 31.20 -14.99
CA GLN A 91 -21.90 30.63 -16.18
C GLN A 91 -20.90 30.54 -17.33
N VAL A 92 -20.86 29.39 -17.99
CA VAL A 92 -20.05 29.12 -19.18
C VAL A 92 -20.98 28.57 -20.27
N GLY A 93 -21.49 29.47 -21.12
CA GLY A 93 -22.52 29.11 -22.09
C GLY A 93 -23.78 28.55 -21.40
N PRO A 94 -24.28 27.35 -21.77
CA PRO A 94 -25.44 26.73 -21.11
C PRO A 94 -25.10 26.02 -19.78
N ILE A 95 -23.85 26.09 -19.31
CA ILE A 95 -23.44 25.47 -18.05
C ILE A 95 -23.42 26.48 -16.93
N VAL A 96 -24.07 26.13 -15.82
CA VAL A 96 -24.07 26.87 -14.57
C VAL A 96 -23.21 26.11 -13.56
N LEU A 97 -22.14 26.75 -13.09
CA LEU A 97 -21.22 26.25 -12.07
C LEU A 97 -21.58 26.90 -10.75
N ARG A 98 -22.08 26.12 -9.79
CA ARG A 98 -22.25 26.57 -8.40
C ARG A 98 -21.08 26.06 -7.57
N LEU A 99 -20.40 27.00 -6.92
CA LEU A 99 -19.21 26.75 -6.13
C LEU A 99 -19.59 26.87 -4.66
N SER A 100 -19.11 25.95 -3.83
CA SER A 100 -19.24 26.05 -2.38
C SER A 100 -17.91 25.70 -1.74
N ILE A 101 -17.54 26.48 -0.73
CA ILE A 101 -16.39 26.18 0.09
C ILE A 101 -16.86 25.23 1.19
N THR A 102 -16.26 24.04 1.24
CA THR A 102 -16.51 23.06 2.30
C THR A 102 -15.25 22.97 3.14
N GLU A 103 -15.37 23.19 4.45
CA GLU A 103 -14.29 22.94 5.38
C GLU A 103 -14.07 21.43 5.44
N ILE A 104 -12.90 20.98 4.98
CA ILE A 104 -12.45 19.62 5.26
C ILE A 104 -11.91 19.70 6.68
N GLU A 105 -12.69 19.29 7.68
CA GLU A 105 -12.06 18.70 8.84
C GLU A 105 -11.19 17.58 8.29
N LYS A 106 -9.90 17.64 8.58
CA LYS A 106 -8.96 16.57 8.26
C LYS A 106 -9.27 15.39 9.19
N ASP A 107 -10.51 14.90 9.16
CA ASP A 107 -10.70 13.47 9.10
C ASP A 107 -9.79 13.05 7.97
N GLU A 108 -8.73 12.34 8.35
CA GLU A 108 -8.21 11.33 7.47
C GLU A 108 -9.44 10.71 6.81
N VAL A 109 -9.62 10.99 5.52
CA VAL A 109 -10.22 10.00 4.65
C VAL A 109 -9.24 8.83 4.78
N ALA A 110 -9.39 8.06 5.86
CA ALA A 110 -9.51 6.64 5.76
C ALA A 110 -10.36 6.45 4.52
N GLN A 111 -9.69 6.30 3.37
CA GLN A 111 -10.15 5.40 2.36
C GLN A 111 -10.73 4.25 3.18
N PRO A 112 -12.04 3.97 3.16
CA PRO A 112 -12.59 2.90 3.97
C PRO A 112 -11.70 1.72 3.67
N ALA A 113 -10.89 1.31 4.67
CA ALA A 113 -9.59 0.65 4.43
C ALA A 113 -9.81 -0.33 3.31
N LYS A 114 -9.36 -0.01 2.07
CA LYS A 114 -9.92 -0.59 0.84
C LYS A 114 -10.08 -2.06 1.10
N ALA A 115 -11.31 -2.51 1.34
CA ALA A 115 -11.50 -3.81 1.96
C ALA A 115 -10.78 -4.79 1.05
N SER A 116 -9.67 -5.32 1.55
CA SER A 116 -8.74 -6.01 0.69
C SER A 116 -9.39 -7.34 0.37
N VAL A 117 -9.09 -7.91 -0.79
CA VAL A 117 -9.41 -9.33 -1.03
C VAL A 117 -8.81 -10.20 0.08
N LEU A 118 -7.69 -9.76 0.67
CA LEU A 118 -7.08 -10.38 1.84
C LEU A 118 -7.89 -10.25 3.14
N ASP A 119 -8.87 -9.36 3.21
CA ASP A 119 -9.68 -9.12 4.40
C ASP A 119 -11.02 -9.89 4.36
N ILE A 120 -11.32 -10.60 3.25
CA ILE A 120 -12.46 -11.53 3.13
C ILE A 120 -12.35 -12.61 4.24
N GLY A 121 -13.44 -12.87 4.96
CA GLY A 121 -13.46 -13.71 6.17
C GLY A 121 -13.18 -12.94 7.47
N THR A 122 -13.21 -11.61 7.43
CA THR A 122 -13.29 -10.72 8.61
C THR A 122 -14.59 -9.92 8.53
N PRO A 123 -15.10 -9.34 9.64
CA PRO A 123 -16.34 -8.56 9.61
C PRO A 123 -16.34 -7.45 8.54
N ALA A 124 -15.19 -6.80 8.32
CA ALA A 124 -15.03 -5.75 7.31
C ALA A 124 -14.96 -6.28 5.86
N GLY A 125 -14.42 -7.49 5.65
CA GLY A 125 -14.35 -8.10 4.31
C GLY A 125 -15.59 -8.90 3.93
N ASP A 126 -16.39 -9.33 4.91
CA ASP A 126 -17.64 -10.04 4.67
C ASP A 126 -18.71 -9.09 4.10
N GLU A 127 -18.75 -7.82 4.56
CA GLU A 127 -19.56 -6.78 3.92
C GLU A 127 -19.17 -6.56 2.45
N LEU A 128 -17.87 -6.55 2.13
CA LEU A 128 -17.37 -6.45 0.76
C LEU A 128 -17.83 -7.66 -0.08
N ALA A 129 -17.65 -8.88 0.45
CA ALA A 129 -18.04 -10.11 -0.22
C ALA A 129 -19.56 -10.16 -0.48
N GLU A 130 -20.38 -9.65 0.45
CA GLU A 130 -21.82 -9.50 0.26
C GLU A 130 -22.15 -8.47 -0.82
N THR A 131 -21.51 -7.30 -0.85
CA THR A 131 -21.70 -6.33 -1.95
C THR A 131 -21.31 -6.90 -3.32
N MET A 132 -20.23 -7.68 -3.42
CA MET A 132 -19.83 -8.33 -4.69
C MET A 132 -20.81 -9.42 -5.12
N ARG A 133 -21.49 -10.07 -4.17
CA ARG A 133 -22.43 -11.17 -4.43
C ARG A 133 -23.88 -10.71 -4.55
N ARG A 134 -24.19 -9.42 -4.40
CA ARG A 134 -25.56 -8.92 -4.53
C ARG A 134 -26.09 -9.24 -5.93
N PRO A 135 -27.12 -10.11 -6.05
CA PRO A 135 -27.71 -10.39 -7.34
C PRO A 135 -28.32 -9.11 -7.89
N VAL A 136 -28.11 -8.85 -9.19
CA VAL A 136 -28.74 -7.73 -9.90
C VAL A 136 -30.24 -7.87 -9.76
N GLN A 137 -30.93 -6.81 -9.32
CA GLN A 137 -32.38 -6.85 -9.13
C GLN A 137 -33.06 -7.09 -10.49
N PRO A 138 -34.07 -7.98 -10.58
CA PRO A 138 -34.78 -8.26 -11.82
C PRO A 138 -35.39 -6.96 -12.39
N GLY A 139 -34.88 -6.50 -13.54
CA GLY A 139 -35.28 -5.23 -14.16
C GLY A 139 -34.17 -4.17 -14.30
N GLN A 140 -33.01 -4.37 -13.67
CA GLN A 140 -31.78 -3.59 -13.89
C GLN A 140 -30.75 -4.37 -14.72
N GLU A 141 -31.20 -5.29 -15.57
CA GLU A 141 -30.32 -6.04 -16.46
C GLU A 141 -29.83 -5.12 -17.58
N ASP A 142 -28.51 -5.03 -17.74
CA ASP A 142 -27.90 -4.28 -18.83
C ASP A 142 -28.34 -4.88 -20.18
N PRO A 143 -28.95 -4.10 -21.09
CA PRO A 143 -29.39 -4.59 -22.40
C PRO A 143 -28.25 -5.21 -23.23
N PHE A 144 -26.99 -4.83 -22.98
CA PHE A 144 -25.83 -5.43 -23.64
C PHE A 144 -25.50 -6.83 -23.11
N ILE A 145 -25.69 -7.10 -21.81
CA ILE A 145 -25.48 -8.43 -21.23
C ILE A 145 -26.49 -9.42 -21.81
N ARG A 146 -27.75 -9.00 -21.99
CA ARG A 146 -28.80 -9.85 -22.57
C ARG A 146 -28.47 -10.33 -23.99
N GLN A 147 -27.75 -9.53 -24.78
CA GLN A 147 -27.30 -9.93 -26.12
C GLN A 147 -26.24 -11.04 -26.09
N LEU A 148 -25.45 -11.14 -25.00
CA LEU A 148 -24.39 -12.14 -24.85
C LEU A 148 -24.92 -13.49 -24.34
N VAL A 149 -26.07 -13.51 -23.64
CA VAL A 149 -26.69 -14.73 -23.09
C VAL A 149 -26.74 -15.90 -24.08
N PRO A 150 -27.27 -15.77 -25.32
CA PRO A 150 -27.35 -16.91 -26.25
C PRO A 150 -25.98 -17.47 -26.65
N TYR A 151 -24.95 -16.62 -26.72
CA TYR A 151 -23.59 -17.05 -27.03
C TYR A 151 -22.93 -17.77 -25.85
N ILE A 152 -23.17 -17.30 -24.63
CA ILE A 152 -22.71 -17.95 -23.39
C ILE A 152 -23.37 -19.32 -23.25
N GLU A 153 -24.68 -19.42 -23.50
CA GLU A 153 -25.42 -20.68 -23.48
C GLU A 153 -24.92 -21.66 -24.54
N ALA A 154 -24.66 -21.19 -25.76
CA ALA A 154 -24.08 -22.01 -26.82
C ALA A 154 -22.68 -22.54 -26.45
N TYR A 155 -21.81 -21.68 -25.87
CA TYR A 155 -20.49 -22.10 -25.37
C TYR A 155 -20.63 -23.17 -24.28
N ARG A 156 -21.49 -22.95 -23.28
CA ARG A 156 -21.71 -23.90 -22.18
C ARG A 156 -22.29 -25.23 -22.67
N SER A 157 -23.20 -25.20 -23.65
CA SER A 157 -23.73 -26.40 -24.29
C SER A 157 -22.66 -27.17 -25.07
N ALA A 158 -21.82 -26.48 -25.83
CA ALA A 158 -20.69 -27.08 -26.53
C ALA A 158 -19.71 -27.76 -25.54
N TRP A 159 -19.38 -27.08 -24.45
CA TRP A 159 -18.55 -27.65 -23.38
C TRP A 159 -19.19 -28.90 -22.76
N ALA A 160 -20.49 -28.87 -22.46
CA ALA A 160 -21.20 -30.02 -21.90
C ALA A 160 -21.10 -31.26 -22.82
N ASN A 161 -21.13 -31.06 -24.14
CA ASN A 161 -20.93 -32.15 -25.11
C ASN A 161 -19.50 -32.71 -25.05
N VAL A 162 -18.49 -31.84 -24.98
CA VAL A 162 -17.08 -32.24 -24.81
C VAL A 162 -16.90 -33.03 -23.51
N TYR A 163 -17.42 -32.52 -22.40
CA TYR A 163 -17.36 -33.20 -21.11
C TYR A 163 -18.02 -34.58 -21.14
N ARG A 164 -19.18 -34.71 -21.80
CA ARG A 164 -19.87 -35.99 -21.98
C ARG A 164 -19.01 -37.00 -22.75
N LEU A 165 -18.36 -36.57 -23.84
CA LEU A 165 -17.46 -37.41 -24.63
C LEU A 165 -16.23 -37.84 -23.83
N VAL A 166 -15.63 -36.91 -23.08
CA VAL A 166 -14.50 -37.22 -22.18
C VAL A 166 -14.90 -38.27 -21.15
N TYR A 167 -16.06 -38.13 -20.52
CA TYR A 167 -16.56 -39.09 -19.55
C TYR A 167 -16.83 -40.48 -20.17
N GLU A 168 -17.43 -40.50 -21.36
CA GLU A 168 -17.65 -41.73 -22.13
C GLU A 168 -16.33 -42.42 -22.50
N HIS A 169 -15.29 -41.68 -22.89
CA HIS A 169 -13.97 -42.24 -23.13
C HIS A 169 -13.35 -42.82 -21.86
N LEU A 170 -13.43 -42.10 -20.73
CA LEU A 170 -12.87 -42.56 -19.45
C LEU A 170 -13.51 -43.86 -18.96
N THR A 171 -14.83 -44.00 -19.11
CA THR A 171 -15.54 -45.24 -18.73
C THR A 171 -15.16 -46.44 -19.59
N ARG A 172 -14.80 -46.22 -20.87
CA ARG A 172 -14.39 -47.27 -21.82
C ARG A 172 -12.92 -47.66 -21.70
N LEU A 173 -12.06 -46.75 -21.22
CA LEU A 173 -10.63 -46.99 -21.08
C LEU A 173 -10.29 -47.86 -19.87
N GLN A 174 -9.20 -48.63 -19.98
CA GLN A 174 -8.64 -49.39 -18.86
C GLN A 174 -8.10 -48.48 -17.75
N PRO A 175 -8.17 -48.88 -16.47
CA PRO A 175 -7.78 -48.05 -15.33
C PRO A 175 -6.39 -47.40 -15.47
N ASP A 176 -5.41 -48.16 -15.95
CA ASP A 176 -4.01 -47.72 -16.08
C ASP A 176 -3.81 -46.63 -17.15
N VAL A 177 -4.72 -46.57 -18.14
CA VAL A 177 -4.63 -45.64 -19.28
C VAL A 177 -5.45 -44.37 -19.05
N ARG A 178 -6.42 -44.39 -18.13
CA ARG A 178 -7.29 -43.23 -17.82
C ARG A 178 -6.49 -42.00 -17.40
N ASN A 179 -5.49 -42.20 -16.52
CA ASN A 179 -4.62 -41.11 -16.06
C ASN A 179 -3.77 -40.54 -17.20
N GLY A 180 -3.25 -41.41 -18.08
CA GLY A 180 -2.50 -40.99 -19.26
C GLY A 180 -3.35 -40.19 -20.25
N TYR A 181 -4.62 -40.57 -20.44
CA TYR A 181 -5.57 -39.85 -21.29
C TYR A 181 -5.85 -38.43 -20.76
N LEU A 182 -6.13 -38.30 -19.46
CA LEU A 182 -6.37 -36.98 -18.83
C LEU A 182 -5.13 -36.09 -18.88
N ARG A 183 -3.94 -36.63 -18.60
CA ARG A 183 -2.68 -35.89 -18.71
C ARG A 183 -2.43 -35.42 -20.13
N ARG A 184 -2.67 -36.28 -21.13
CA ARG A 184 -2.48 -35.91 -22.54
C ARG A 184 -3.47 -34.86 -23.00
N LEU A 185 -4.72 -34.93 -22.55
CA LEU A 185 -5.71 -33.90 -22.81
C LEU A 185 -5.32 -32.54 -22.22
N LEU A 186 -4.72 -32.53 -21.02
CA LEU A 186 -4.17 -31.31 -20.40
C LEU A 186 -2.97 -30.75 -21.17
N LEU A 187 -2.09 -31.60 -21.69
CA LEU A 187 -0.94 -31.19 -22.49
C LEU A 187 -1.35 -30.60 -23.85
N GLU A 188 -2.31 -31.23 -24.53
CA GLU A 188 -2.77 -30.80 -25.86
C GLU A 188 -3.72 -29.60 -25.77
N HIS A 189 -4.53 -29.52 -24.70
CA HIS A 189 -5.50 -28.46 -24.48
C HIS A 189 -5.47 -27.92 -23.03
N PRO A 190 -4.48 -27.07 -22.68
CA PRO A 190 -4.31 -26.57 -21.31
C PRO A 190 -5.51 -25.80 -20.75
N SER A 191 -6.29 -25.14 -21.61
CA SER A 191 -7.47 -24.34 -21.22
C SER A 191 -8.57 -25.16 -20.55
N VAL A 192 -8.60 -26.48 -20.82
CA VAL A 192 -9.54 -27.43 -20.18
C VAL A 192 -9.36 -27.47 -18.66
N SER A 193 -8.17 -27.14 -18.16
CA SER A 193 -7.91 -27.06 -16.71
C SER A 193 -8.71 -25.98 -15.98
N GLN A 194 -9.28 -24.99 -16.70
CA GLN A 194 -10.07 -23.91 -16.12
C GLN A 194 -11.53 -24.32 -15.84
N GLU A 195 -12.02 -25.40 -16.46
CA GLU A 195 -13.41 -25.81 -16.36
C GLU A 195 -13.65 -26.65 -15.10
N SER A 196 -14.62 -26.22 -14.27
CA SER A 196 -14.87 -26.82 -12.95
C SER A 196 -15.24 -28.30 -12.99
N ASP A 197 -15.92 -28.74 -14.04
CA ASP A 197 -16.35 -30.13 -14.18
C ASP A 197 -15.16 -31.04 -14.50
N PHE A 198 -14.22 -30.56 -15.31
CA PHE A 198 -12.99 -31.29 -15.57
C PHE A 198 -12.11 -31.37 -14.33
N GLN A 199 -12.08 -30.30 -13.52
CA GLN A 199 -11.35 -30.30 -12.26
C GLN A 199 -11.79 -31.42 -11.31
N LYS A 200 -13.11 -31.58 -11.14
CA LYS A 200 -13.69 -32.64 -10.30
C LYS A 200 -13.34 -34.03 -10.81
N VAL A 201 -13.42 -34.26 -12.12
CA VAL A 201 -13.11 -35.57 -12.72
C VAL A 201 -11.62 -35.90 -12.57
N SER A 202 -10.74 -34.94 -12.84
CA SER A 202 -9.29 -35.14 -12.69
C SER A 202 -8.92 -35.42 -11.23
N GLN A 203 -9.55 -34.74 -10.27
CA GLN A 203 -9.37 -35.01 -8.84
C GLN A 203 -9.85 -36.42 -8.46
N TYR A 204 -10.99 -36.87 -8.97
CA TYR A 204 -11.52 -38.22 -8.72
C TYR A 204 -10.56 -39.34 -9.20
N TYR A 205 -9.90 -39.14 -10.35
CA TYR A 205 -8.92 -40.09 -10.88
C TYR A 205 -7.48 -39.88 -10.34
N GLY A 206 -7.25 -38.88 -9.48
CA GLY A 206 -5.94 -38.62 -8.89
C GLY A 206 -4.92 -38.00 -9.84
N VAL A 207 -5.38 -37.27 -10.86
CA VAL A 207 -4.51 -36.54 -11.79
C VAL A 207 -4.37 -35.09 -11.30
N ALA A 208 -3.16 -34.73 -10.86
CA ALA A 208 -2.81 -33.40 -10.38
C ALA A 208 -2.82 -32.39 -11.55
N ILE A 209 -3.91 -31.65 -11.71
CA ILE A 209 -4.06 -30.64 -12.78
C ILE A 209 -3.04 -29.51 -12.61
N GLU A 210 -2.58 -29.29 -11.38
CA GLU A 210 -1.55 -28.33 -10.95
C GLU A 210 -0.24 -28.48 -11.70
N GLU A 211 0.13 -29.71 -12.07
CA GLU A 211 1.40 -30.02 -12.75
C GLU A 211 1.34 -29.83 -14.27
N TYR A 212 0.16 -29.90 -14.90
CA TYR A 212 0.02 -30.00 -16.36
C TYR A 212 -0.79 -28.87 -17.00
N GLY A 213 -1.34 -27.95 -16.22
CA GLY A 213 -2.08 -26.81 -16.74
C GLY A 213 -1.18 -25.65 -17.14
N GLU A 214 -1.69 -24.76 -17.98
CA GLU A 214 -1.00 -23.51 -18.32
C GLU A 214 -0.74 -22.69 -17.04
N LEU A 215 0.49 -22.21 -16.89
CA LEU A 215 0.89 -21.38 -15.76
C LEU A 215 0.30 -19.97 -15.92
N THR A 216 -0.99 -19.84 -15.62
CA THR A 216 -1.66 -18.53 -15.61
C THR A 216 -1.17 -17.71 -14.41
N PRO A 217 -1.25 -16.36 -14.45
CA PRO A 217 -0.88 -15.52 -13.32
C PRO A 217 -1.58 -15.92 -12.01
N ALA A 218 -2.84 -16.35 -12.08
CA ALA A 218 -3.59 -16.81 -10.91
C ALA A 218 -3.02 -18.10 -10.31
N ARG A 219 -2.58 -19.05 -11.14
CA ARG A 219 -1.99 -20.31 -10.68
C ARG A 219 -0.56 -20.12 -10.18
N ALA A 220 0.22 -19.28 -10.86
CA ALA A 220 1.54 -18.89 -10.39
C ALA A 220 1.47 -18.22 -9.01
N ALA A 221 0.49 -17.33 -8.80
CA ALA A 221 0.27 -16.71 -7.50
C ALA A 221 -0.10 -17.72 -6.41
N LEU A 222 -1.00 -18.67 -6.70
CA LEU A 222 -1.35 -19.74 -5.77
C LEU A 222 -0.14 -20.61 -5.42
N ALA A 223 0.59 -21.08 -6.43
CA ALA A 223 1.78 -21.91 -6.24
C ALA A 223 2.85 -21.18 -5.42
N GLY A 224 3.12 -19.91 -5.73
CA GLY A 224 4.06 -19.08 -4.98
C GLY A 224 3.66 -18.88 -3.51
N ILE A 225 2.38 -18.66 -3.21
CA ILE A 225 1.90 -18.54 -1.83
C ILE A 225 2.06 -19.87 -1.07
N VAL A 226 1.76 -21.00 -1.71
CA VAL A 226 1.91 -22.34 -1.11
C VAL A 226 3.38 -22.65 -0.82
N GLU A 227 4.27 -22.30 -1.76
CA GLU A 227 5.72 -22.46 -1.58
C GLU A 227 6.24 -21.58 -0.42
N LEU A 228 5.84 -20.30 -0.37
CA LEU A 228 6.19 -19.40 0.74
C LEU A 228 5.71 -19.94 2.09
N HIS A 229 4.50 -20.52 2.13
CA HIS A 229 3.99 -21.17 3.34
C HIS A 229 4.88 -22.35 3.77
N GLN A 230 5.26 -23.23 2.84
CA GLN A 230 6.12 -24.38 3.15
C GLN A 230 7.53 -23.96 3.60
N GLN A 231 8.08 -22.90 3.01
CA GLN A 231 9.41 -22.39 3.38
C GLN A 231 9.41 -21.71 4.75
N LEU A 232 8.39 -20.89 5.04
CA LEU A 232 8.29 -20.15 6.31
C LEU A 232 7.74 -21.02 7.46
N LEU A 233 6.90 -22.02 7.16
CA LEU A 233 6.26 -22.91 8.11
C LEU A 233 6.28 -24.38 7.60
N PRO A 234 7.44 -25.07 7.68
CA PRO A 234 7.56 -26.45 7.20
C PRO A 234 6.58 -27.42 7.89
N ASP A 235 6.30 -27.20 9.18
CA ASP A 235 5.38 -28.01 9.99
C ASP A 235 3.95 -27.41 10.03
N GLY A 236 3.65 -26.39 9.21
CA GLY A 236 2.43 -25.58 9.28
C GLY A 236 1.16 -26.22 8.71
N GLY A 237 1.24 -27.46 8.21
CA GLY A 237 0.14 -28.11 7.49
C GLY A 237 -0.02 -27.59 6.07
N THR A 238 -1.21 -27.72 5.50
CA THR A 238 -1.51 -27.43 4.09
C THR A 238 -2.54 -26.30 3.93
N LEU A 239 -2.38 -25.50 2.86
CA LEU A 239 -3.28 -24.39 2.51
C LEU A 239 -4.39 -24.86 1.57
N ASP A 240 -5.28 -25.70 2.09
CA ASP A 240 -6.31 -26.40 1.28
C ASP A 240 -7.63 -25.63 1.18
N ASP A 241 -7.79 -24.56 1.96
CA ASP A 241 -9.02 -23.76 1.97
C ASP A 241 -8.72 -22.26 1.81
N VAL A 242 -9.71 -21.54 1.25
CA VAL A 242 -9.61 -20.10 0.96
C VAL A 242 -9.36 -19.29 2.24
N PRO A 243 -10.03 -19.55 3.39
CA PRO A 243 -9.76 -18.81 4.63
C PRO A 243 -8.33 -18.96 5.16
N LYS A 244 -7.74 -20.16 5.12
CA LYS A 244 -6.34 -20.40 5.52
C LYS A 244 -5.38 -19.69 4.59
N LEU A 245 -5.61 -19.76 3.29
CA LEU A 245 -4.77 -19.08 2.29
C LEU A 245 -4.79 -17.56 2.51
N LEU A 246 -5.99 -16.97 2.58
CA LEU A 246 -6.13 -15.53 2.82
C LEU A 246 -5.60 -15.14 4.20
N GLY A 247 -5.82 -15.97 5.21
CA GLY A 247 -5.30 -15.76 6.56
C GLY A 247 -3.77 -15.76 6.63
N PHE A 248 -3.12 -16.67 5.93
CA PHE A 248 -1.66 -16.70 5.80
C PHE A 248 -1.14 -15.46 5.08
N ALA A 249 -1.69 -15.13 3.91
CA ALA A 249 -1.30 -13.95 3.15
C ALA A 249 -1.48 -12.64 3.94
N ARG A 250 -2.57 -12.54 4.73
CA ARG A 250 -2.82 -11.41 5.64
C ARG A 250 -1.75 -11.30 6.72
N ARG A 251 -1.42 -12.42 7.40
CA ARG A 251 -0.36 -12.45 8.44
C ARG A 251 1.00 -12.09 7.87
N LEU A 252 1.30 -12.53 6.64
CA LEU A 252 2.54 -12.18 5.94
C LEU A 252 2.60 -10.67 5.65
N ARG A 253 1.53 -10.10 5.08
CA ARG A 253 1.40 -8.65 4.84
C ARG A 253 1.58 -7.85 6.12
N ASP A 254 0.85 -8.19 7.17
CA ASP A 254 0.83 -7.43 8.42
C ASP A 254 2.19 -7.51 9.13
N SER A 255 2.80 -8.70 9.20
CA SER A 255 4.15 -8.89 9.74
C SER A 255 5.20 -8.10 8.96
N MET A 256 5.14 -8.15 7.63
CA MET A 256 6.09 -7.43 6.77
C MET A 256 5.93 -5.91 6.90
N ALA A 257 4.69 -5.42 7.01
CA ALA A 257 4.42 -4.00 7.21
C ALA A 257 4.99 -3.49 8.54
N VAL A 258 4.87 -4.28 9.62
CA VAL A 258 5.50 -3.95 10.91
C VAL A 258 7.01 -3.97 10.78
N PHE A 259 7.59 -5.03 10.19
CA PHE A 259 9.02 -5.17 9.97
C PHE A 259 9.61 -3.95 9.27
N LEU A 260 9.07 -3.57 8.11
CA LEU A 260 9.57 -2.43 7.32
C LEU A 260 9.56 -1.13 8.13
N LYS A 261 8.48 -0.87 8.88
CA LYS A 261 8.37 0.32 9.73
C LYS A 261 9.41 0.30 10.84
N THR A 262 9.52 -0.82 11.57
CA THR A 262 10.48 -0.95 12.67
C THR A 262 11.93 -0.90 12.20
N PHE A 263 12.22 -1.44 11.03
CA PHE A 263 13.55 -1.41 10.44
C PHE A 263 13.99 0.02 10.11
N VAL A 264 13.13 0.80 9.43
CA VAL A 264 13.42 2.20 9.12
C VAL A 264 13.65 3.01 10.39
N SER A 265 12.79 2.87 11.40
CA SER A 265 12.98 3.56 12.69
C SER A 265 14.29 3.17 13.39
N LEU A 266 14.64 1.88 13.38
CA LEU A 266 15.87 1.39 14.01
C LEU A 266 17.12 1.92 13.29
N ARG A 267 17.12 1.84 11.96
CA ARG A 267 18.21 2.34 11.11
C ARG A 267 18.39 3.84 11.26
N ASP A 268 17.31 4.61 11.23
CA ASP A 268 17.37 6.08 11.32
C ASP A 268 17.88 6.53 12.69
N GLY A 269 17.37 5.93 13.77
CA GLY A 269 17.87 6.19 15.12
C GLY A 269 19.34 5.82 15.27
N TYR A 270 19.82 4.79 14.58
CA TYR A 270 21.24 4.44 14.54
C TYR A 270 22.08 5.47 13.77
N GLN A 271 21.64 5.88 12.59
CA GLN A 271 22.35 6.89 11.79
C GLN A 271 22.46 8.23 12.51
N GLU A 272 21.40 8.65 13.21
CA GLU A 272 21.41 9.85 14.05
C GLU A 272 22.44 9.72 15.17
N PHE A 273 22.44 8.59 15.88
CA PHE A 273 23.44 8.31 16.91
C PHE A 273 24.89 8.34 16.39
N GLU A 274 25.17 7.72 15.25
CA GLU A 274 26.52 7.77 14.67
C GLU A 274 26.97 9.19 14.32
N THR A 275 26.04 9.99 13.79
CA THR A 275 26.32 11.38 13.40
C THR A 275 26.60 12.23 14.63
N GLU A 276 25.77 12.12 15.69
CA GLU A 276 25.88 12.94 16.89
C GLU A 276 27.03 12.51 17.82
N VAL A 277 27.17 11.20 18.06
CA VAL A 277 28.06 10.68 19.10
C VAL A 277 29.42 10.28 18.53
N LEU A 278 29.44 9.61 17.37
CA LEU A 278 30.68 9.14 16.76
C LEU A 278 31.30 10.17 15.80
N ARG A 279 30.55 11.22 15.41
CA ARG A 279 30.93 12.19 14.38
C ARG A 279 31.44 11.51 13.11
N LYS A 280 30.91 10.32 12.80
CA LYS A 280 31.15 9.67 11.53
C LYS A 280 30.28 10.36 10.49
N GLU A 281 30.85 10.65 9.32
CA GLU A 281 30.05 11.06 8.18
C GLU A 281 29.10 9.91 7.81
N ARG A 282 27.86 10.25 7.41
CA ARG A 282 26.89 9.28 6.91
C ARG A 282 27.59 8.47 5.82
N PHE A 283 27.79 7.18 6.02
CA PHE A 283 28.29 6.30 4.97
C PHE A 283 27.20 6.19 3.90
N GLU A 284 27.19 7.13 2.95
CA GLU A 284 26.55 6.95 1.67
C GLU A 284 27.47 6.05 0.85
N GLU A 285 27.48 4.74 1.14
CA GLU A 285 28.04 3.78 0.20
C GLU A 285 27.25 3.91 -1.11
N GLU A 286 27.91 4.36 -2.17
CA GLU A 286 27.34 4.46 -3.52
C GLU A 286 26.74 3.10 -3.91
N GLY A 287 25.42 2.97 -3.83
CA GLY A 287 24.68 1.75 -4.17
C GLY A 287 23.84 1.15 -3.03
N ASN A 288 23.96 1.61 -1.78
CA ASN A 288 23.17 1.10 -0.66
C ASN A 288 21.73 1.68 -0.66
N LYS A 289 20.85 1.06 -1.45
CA LYS A 289 19.45 1.49 -1.59
C LYS A 289 18.63 1.22 -0.32
N VAL A 290 18.97 0.17 0.44
CA VAL A 290 18.30 -0.17 1.71
C VAL A 290 18.63 0.84 2.80
N GLY A 291 19.89 1.25 2.90
CA GLY A 291 20.37 2.26 3.84
C GLY A 291 19.84 3.67 3.54
N ALA A 292 19.61 3.98 2.26
CA ALA A 292 19.18 5.30 1.79
C ALA A 292 17.65 5.51 1.70
N ALA A 293 16.85 4.44 1.81
CA ALA A 293 15.39 4.54 1.67
C ALA A 293 14.79 5.49 2.73
N LYS A 294 13.98 6.48 2.35
CA LYS A 294 13.51 7.54 3.27
C LYS A 294 12.38 7.08 4.19
N ASP A 295 11.58 6.15 3.72
CA ASP A 295 10.45 5.62 4.47
C ASP A 295 10.23 4.12 4.19
N HIS A 296 9.28 3.55 4.91
CA HIS A 296 8.94 2.12 4.83
C HIS A 296 8.34 1.72 3.47
N LEU A 297 7.76 2.66 2.70
CA LEU A 297 7.21 2.39 1.38
C LEU A 297 8.31 2.40 0.31
N GLU A 298 9.26 3.33 0.39
CA GLU A 298 10.45 3.34 -0.45
C GLU A 298 11.30 2.10 -0.19
N LEU A 299 11.47 1.69 1.07
CA LEU A 299 12.13 0.43 1.41
C LEU A 299 11.41 -0.78 0.82
N ALA A 300 10.07 -0.82 0.90
CA ALA A 300 9.29 -1.88 0.26
C ALA A 300 9.50 -1.90 -1.27
N GLY A 301 9.57 -0.73 -1.90
CA GLY A 301 9.89 -0.60 -3.32
C GLY A 301 11.27 -1.14 -3.66
N VAL A 302 12.28 -0.88 -2.83
CA VAL A 302 13.64 -1.41 -3.02
C VAL A 302 13.67 -2.93 -2.88
N LEU A 303 12.94 -3.50 -1.90
CA LEU A 303 12.98 -4.93 -1.59
C LEU A 303 12.09 -5.82 -2.47
N PHE A 304 10.99 -5.28 -3.00
CA PHE A 304 9.94 -6.08 -3.64
C PHE A 304 9.60 -5.65 -5.07
N ALA A 305 10.30 -4.68 -5.65
CA ALA A 305 10.08 -4.35 -7.06
C ALA A 305 10.49 -5.50 -7.98
N SER A 306 9.80 -5.66 -9.11
CA SER A 306 10.05 -6.75 -10.05
C SER A 306 11.46 -6.76 -10.65
N ASP A 307 12.13 -5.61 -10.64
CA ASP A 307 13.48 -5.36 -11.13
C ASP A 307 14.52 -5.27 -10.01
N SER A 308 14.16 -5.56 -8.76
CA SER A 308 15.11 -5.56 -7.64
C SER A 308 16.05 -6.77 -7.71
N ASP A 309 17.34 -6.52 -7.54
CA ASP A 309 18.33 -7.57 -7.32
C ASP A 309 18.20 -8.10 -5.88
N SER A 310 17.45 -9.19 -5.73
CA SER A 310 17.11 -9.76 -4.42
C SER A 310 18.34 -10.14 -3.60
N GLU A 311 19.43 -10.61 -4.23
CA GLU A 311 20.62 -11.03 -3.51
C GLU A 311 21.36 -9.82 -2.93
N ALA A 312 21.55 -8.78 -3.76
CA ALA A 312 22.16 -7.53 -3.34
C ALA A 312 21.35 -6.83 -2.24
N THR A 313 20.01 -6.74 -2.38
CA THR A 313 19.17 -6.07 -1.38
C THR A 313 19.12 -6.84 -0.06
N CYS A 314 19.10 -8.18 -0.10
CA CYS A 314 19.17 -9.00 1.11
C CYS A 314 20.51 -8.85 1.82
N HIS A 315 21.61 -8.76 1.06
CA HIS A 315 22.93 -8.51 1.62
C HIS A 315 23.00 -7.16 2.33
N GLN A 316 22.56 -6.07 1.67
CA GLN A 316 22.51 -4.73 2.27
C GLN A 316 21.66 -4.68 3.54
N LEU A 317 20.51 -5.37 3.53
CA LEU A 317 19.65 -5.47 4.71
C LEU A 317 20.35 -6.20 5.86
N HIS A 318 21.08 -7.27 5.56
CA HIS A 318 21.89 -7.99 6.54
C HIS A 318 23.01 -7.12 7.11
N GLU A 319 23.75 -6.39 6.28
CA GLU A 319 24.84 -5.51 6.70
C GLU A 319 24.35 -4.43 7.68
N VAL A 320 23.25 -3.75 7.37
CA VAL A 320 22.65 -2.76 8.29
C VAL A 320 22.33 -3.39 9.65
N PHE A 321 21.78 -4.61 9.67
CA PHE A 321 21.53 -5.30 10.94
C PHE A 321 22.81 -5.65 11.68
N VAL A 322 23.84 -6.15 10.98
CA VAL A 322 25.13 -6.49 11.58
C VAL A 322 25.76 -5.24 12.19
N GLU A 323 25.75 -4.11 11.49
CA GLU A 323 26.27 -2.84 12.00
C GLU A 323 25.56 -2.39 13.27
N VAL A 324 24.22 -2.38 13.25
CA VAL A 324 23.41 -2.02 14.43
C VAL A 324 23.72 -2.97 15.60
N MET A 325 23.81 -4.28 15.36
CA MET A 325 24.07 -5.27 16.40
C MET A 325 25.48 -5.16 16.98
N THR A 326 26.50 -5.06 16.11
CA THR A 326 27.89 -4.88 16.54
C THR A 326 28.04 -3.62 17.37
N HIS A 327 27.39 -2.53 16.96
CA HIS A 327 27.43 -1.29 17.72
C HIS A 327 26.71 -1.40 19.06
N GLN A 328 25.51 -2.00 19.13
CA GLN A 328 24.81 -2.19 20.40
C GLN A 328 25.66 -2.96 21.42
N VAL A 329 26.36 -4.01 20.98
CA VAL A 329 27.28 -4.76 21.83
C VAL A 329 28.45 -3.88 22.29
N ALA A 330 29.02 -3.08 21.39
CA ALA A 330 30.11 -2.16 21.73
C ALA A 330 29.67 -1.09 22.76
N MET A 331 28.50 -0.49 22.57
CA MET A 331 27.93 0.50 23.49
C MET A 331 27.69 -0.10 24.88
N LEU A 332 27.06 -1.27 24.96
CA LEU A 332 26.84 -1.97 26.23
C LEU A 332 28.15 -2.26 26.95
N ASN A 333 29.16 -2.75 26.22
CA ASN A 333 30.48 -2.99 26.79
C ASN A 333 31.14 -1.70 27.29
N GLY A 334 31.04 -0.61 26.54
CA GLY A 334 31.57 0.70 26.93
C GLY A 334 30.90 1.25 28.20
N VAL A 335 29.57 1.16 28.28
CA VAL A 335 28.80 1.57 29.47
C VAL A 335 29.18 0.72 30.67
N MET A 336 29.24 -0.62 30.51
CA MET A 336 29.62 -1.54 31.59
C MET A 336 31.03 -1.27 32.11
N GLU A 337 31.99 -1.02 31.22
CA GLU A 337 33.35 -0.68 31.61
C GLU A 337 33.42 0.70 32.29
N GLY A 338 32.65 1.68 31.83
CA GLY A 338 32.54 2.99 32.49
C GLY A 338 31.95 2.89 33.90
N VAL A 339 30.88 2.10 34.07
CA VAL A 339 30.28 1.81 35.39
C VAL A 339 31.30 1.11 36.29
N LYS A 340 32.02 0.12 35.77
CA LYS A 340 33.06 -0.59 36.53
C LYS A 340 34.17 0.36 36.99
N GLN A 341 34.65 1.24 36.13
CA GLN A 341 35.66 2.25 36.51
C GLN A 341 35.14 3.26 37.53
N LEU A 342 33.87 3.66 37.44
CA LEU A 342 33.23 4.51 38.45
C LEU A 342 33.16 3.80 39.81
N LEU A 343 32.72 2.53 39.83
CA LEU A 343 32.66 1.71 41.03
C LEU A 343 34.05 1.47 41.63
N GLU A 344 35.08 1.27 40.79
CA GLU A 344 36.47 1.14 41.24
C GLU A 344 36.98 2.44 41.86
N LYS A 345 36.74 3.59 41.24
CA LYS A 345 37.12 4.91 41.77
C LYS A 345 36.39 5.27 43.06
N LEU A 346 35.12 4.90 43.16
CA LEU A 346 34.28 5.10 44.35
C LEU A 346 34.43 3.98 45.38
N SER A 347 35.30 3.00 45.14
CA SER A 347 35.49 1.90 46.08
C SER A 347 36.13 2.40 47.38
N PRO A 348 35.76 1.86 48.55
CA PRO A 348 36.31 2.26 49.85
C PRO A 348 37.84 2.32 49.86
N LYS A 349 38.46 1.33 49.23
CA LYS A 349 39.90 1.18 49.17
C LYS A 349 40.57 2.27 48.33
N ALA A 350 39.96 2.63 47.19
CA ALA A 350 40.48 3.69 46.32
C ALA A 350 40.35 5.08 46.95
N ILE A 351 39.24 5.34 47.65
CA ILE A 351 39.03 6.59 48.41
C ILE A 351 40.03 6.68 49.57
N GLU A 352 40.21 5.61 50.35
CA GLU A 352 41.17 5.55 51.46
C GLU A 352 42.64 5.71 51.00
N ASP A 353 43.01 5.11 49.87
CA ASP A 353 44.33 5.25 49.26
C ASP A 353 44.57 6.68 48.71
N GLY A 354 43.53 7.29 48.13
CA GLY A 354 43.54 8.68 47.66
C GLY A 354 43.71 9.68 48.81
N TYR A 355 42.95 9.50 49.90
CA TYR A 355 43.04 10.29 51.13
C TYR A 355 44.44 10.19 51.77
N SER A 356 45.00 8.98 51.79
CA SER A 356 46.34 8.71 52.33
C SER A 356 47.46 9.33 51.48
N ARG A 357 47.29 9.41 50.15
CA ARG A 357 48.25 10.06 49.22
C ARG A 357 48.22 11.57 49.26
N LYS A 358 47.09 12.22 49.56
CA LYS A 358 46.98 13.69 49.74
C LYS A 358 47.69 14.21 51.00
N GLY A 359 48.42 13.36 51.74
CA GLY A 359 49.25 13.79 52.87
C GLY A 359 48.49 14.11 54.16
N LYS A 360 47.17 13.90 54.21
CA LYS A 360 46.37 14.01 55.45
C LYS A 360 46.56 12.75 56.32
N LYS A 361 47.79 12.49 56.76
CA LYS A 361 48.02 11.56 57.88
C LYS A 361 47.51 12.28 59.13
N GLY A 362 46.34 11.89 59.61
CA GLY A 362 45.79 12.38 60.87
C GLY A 362 46.87 12.33 61.95
N GLY A 363 47.17 13.47 62.57
CA GLY A 363 48.04 13.53 63.74
C GLY A 363 47.45 12.67 64.86
N LEU A 364 48.27 12.32 65.87
CA LEU A 364 47.99 11.34 66.93
C LEU A 364 46.64 11.49 67.69
N PHE A 365 45.87 12.56 67.46
CA PHE A 365 44.55 12.80 68.05
C PHE A 365 43.47 13.27 67.05
N SER A 366 43.66 13.09 65.74
CA SER A 366 42.66 13.46 64.72
C SER A 366 41.95 12.22 64.17
N ASN A 367 40.61 12.25 64.23
CA ASN A 367 39.72 11.21 63.73
C ASN A 367 39.91 10.98 62.23
N LYS A 368 40.80 10.06 61.88
CA LYS A 368 41.00 9.55 60.51
C LYS A 368 39.68 9.10 59.88
N HIS A 369 38.76 8.58 60.70
CA HIS A 369 37.44 8.13 60.26
C HIS A 369 36.49 9.28 59.91
N GLU A 370 36.53 10.41 60.62
CA GLU A 370 35.63 11.55 60.40
C GLU A 370 35.93 12.26 59.06
N GLY A 371 37.22 12.40 58.70
CA GLY A 371 37.62 12.96 57.40
C GLY A 371 37.41 12.02 56.21
N LEU A 372 37.30 10.70 56.43
CA LEU A 372 36.92 9.73 55.40
C LEU A 372 35.40 9.72 55.17
N TRP A 373 34.59 9.99 56.20
CA TRP A 373 33.14 10.16 56.10
C TRP A 373 32.72 11.46 55.38
N GLU A 374 33.56 12.50 55.35
CA GLU A 374 33.32 13.72 54.55
C GLU A 374 33.72 13.58 53.07
N GLU A 375 34.62 12.66 52.72
CA GLU A 375 35.02 12.39 51.32
C GLU A 375 34.15 11.31 50.63
N TYR A 376 33.42 10.52 51.41
CA TYR A 376 32.41 9.55 50.97
C TYR A 376 31.09 10.22 50.65
#